data_AF-A0A6L9ZCB1-F1
#
_entry.id   AF-A0A6L9ZCB1-F1
#
_cell.length_a   1.000
_cell.length_b   1.000
_cell.length_c   1.000
_cell.angle_alpha   90.00
_cell.angle_beta   90.00
_cell.angle_gamma   90.00
#
_symmetry.space_group_name_H-M   'P 1'
#
loop_
_entity.id
_entity.type
_entity.pdbx_description
1 polymer ?
#
loop_
_entity_poly.entity_id
_entity_poly.type
_entity_poly.pdbx_seq_one_letter_code
_entity_poly.pdbx_strand_id
1 'polypeptide(L)'
;MTNCPKCHQPINSKVITCPHCGAILKAYGHPGITLHQTTGDTPLCETCTYHADDTCTFPQRPYAKECTLYEDSSESTSEPEQIYNPQRGLLESVRLWCQRNPALLGLLVLIAASFLLALMATR
;
A
#
# COMPACT_ATOMS: atom_id res chain seq x y z
N MET A 1 -0.88 6.89 11.93
CA MET A 1 0.12 6.29 12.83
C MET A 1 -0.53 5.08 13.46
N THR A 2 0.12 3.94 13.46
CA THR A 2 -0.41 2.70 14.07
C THR A 2 0.40 2.40 15.33
N ASN A 3 -0.18 1.70 16.30
CA ASN A 3 0.59 1.24 17.46
C ASN A 3 1.23 -0.10 17.14
N CYS A 4 2.45 -0.32 17.63
CA CYS A 4 3.12 -1.60 17.49
C CYS A 4 2.35 -2.65 18.30
N PRO A 5 1.93 -3.79 17.72
CA PRO A 5 1.17 -4.80 18.47
C PRO A 5 1.96 -5.43 19.61
N LYS A 6 3.30 -5.37 19.55
CA LYS A 6 4.19 -5.97 20.54
C LYS A 6 4.46 -5.07 21.74
N CYS A 7 4.81 -3.80 21.51
CA CYS A 7 5.20 -2.87 22.58
C CYS A 7 4.23 -1.70 22.77
N HIS A 8 3.14 -1.65 22.01
CA HIS A 8 2.10 -0.62 22.04
C HIS A 8 2.60 0.81 21.77
N GLN A 9 3.87 0.97 21.38
CA GLN A 9 4.44 2.27 21.03
C GLN A 9 3.94 2.74 19.66
N PRO A 10 3.74 4.06 19.47
CA PRO A 10 3.33 4.61 18.20
C PRO A 10 4.43 4.41 17.15
N ILE A 11 4.05 3.88 15.99
CA ILE A 11 4.93 3.60 14.87
C ILE A 11 4.36 4.13 13.57
N ASN A 12 5.25 4.39 12.62
CA ASN A 12 4.84 4.67 11.25
C ASN A 12 4.36 3.35 10.60
N SER A 13 3.22 3.36 9.93
CA SER A 13 2.70 2.18 9.22
C SER A 13 3.60 1.73 8.05
N LYS A 14 4.64 2.50 7.73
CA LYS A 14 5.66 2.17 6.74
C LYS A 14 6.88 1.45 7.31
N VAL A 15 7.06 1.32 8.63
CA VAL A 15 8.28 0.68 9.17
C VAL A 15 8.20 -0.84 9.06
N ILE A 16 9.27 -1.46 8.55
CA ILE A 16 9.41 -2.92 8.41
C ILE A 16 9.76 -3.55 9.77
N THR A 17 10.49 -2.82 10.61
CA THR A 17 10.90 -3.24 11.95
C THR A 17 10.55 -2.15 12.95
N CYS A 18 9.91 -2.48 14.07
CA CYS A 18 9.62 -1.53 15.12
C CYS A 18 10.93 -0.92 15.66
N PRO A 19 11.11 0.41 15.65
CA PRO A 19 12.33 1.04 16.15
C PRO A 19 12.46 0.97 17.68
N HIS A 20 11.39 0.62 18.39
CA HIS A 20 11.37 0.57 19.85
C HIS A 20 11.67 -0.82 20.41
N CYS A 21 11.13 -1.87 19.78
CA CYS A 21 11.24 -3.25 20.29
C CYS A 21 11.89 -4.23 19.31
N GLY A 22 12.23 -3.80 18.10
CA GLY A 22 12.86 -4.64 17.09
C GLY A 22 11.94 -5.67 16.43
N ALA A 23 10.63 -5.64 16.70
CA ALA A 23 9.68 -6.57 16.09
C ALA A 23 9.57 -6.35 14.58
N ILE A 24 9.55 -7.43 13.78
CA ILE A 24 9.31 -7.37 12.34
C ILE A 24 7.81 -7.25 12.10
N LEU A 25 7.39 -6.22 11.37
CA LEU A 25 6.00 -5.80 11.21
C LEU A 25 5.47 -6.01 9.78
N LYS A 26 6.34 -6.31 8.82
CA LYS A 26 5.97 -6.60 7.42
C LYS A 26 6.71 -7.82 6.92
N ALA A 27 6.01 -8.63 6.13
CA ALA A 27 6.53 -9.87 5.58
C ALA A 27 7.76 -9.59 4.69
N TYR A 28 8.92 -10.01 5.18
CA TYR A 28 10.15 -10.23 4.39
C TYR A 28 10.60 -9.09 3.45
N GLY A 29 10.31 -7.83 3.79
CA GLY A 29 10.79 -6.68 3.03
C GLY A 29 10.07 -6.41 1.70
N HIS A 30 8.93 -7.07 1.43
CA HIS A 30 8.13 -6.78 0.24
C HIS A 30 7.08 -5.70 0.52
N PRO A 31 7.05 -4.60 -0.25
CA PRO A 31 6.02 -3.59 -0.09
C PRO A 31 4.66 -4.16 -0.50
N GLY A 32 3.67 -4.06 0.40
CA GLY A 32 2.27 -4.37 0.09
C GLY A 32 1.75 -5.73 0.59
N ILE A 33 2.59 -6.56 1.23
CA ILE A 33 2.14 -7.84 1.80
C ILE A 33 1.98 -7.69 3.32
N THR A 34 0.78 -7.97 3.83
CA THR A 34 0.49 -8.02 5.27
C THR A 34 1.11 -9.29 5.88
N LEU A 35 1.68 -9.14 7.08
CA LEU A 35 2.12 -10.27 7.89
C LEU A 35 1.19 -10.38 9.09
N HIS A 36 0.30 -11.37 9.07
CA HIS A 36 -0.55 -11.67 10.22
C HIS A 36 0.26 -12.46 11.22
N GLN A 37 0.13 -12.12 12.51
CA GLN A 37 0.83 -12.78 13.61
C GLN A 37 -0.16 -13.02 14.75
N THR A 38 -0.10 -14.19 15.37
CA THR A 38 -0.85 -14.45 16.61
C THR A 38 -0.22 -13.67 17.77
N THR A 39 -1.05 -13.15 18.66
CA THR A 39 -0.63 -12.47 19.89
C THR A 39 -0.43 -13.45 21.06
N GLY A 40 -0.81 -14.72 20.90
CA GLY A 40 -0.75 -15.74 21.93
C GLY A 40 -0.10 -17.04 21.47
N ASP A 41 -0.50 -18.14 22.11
CA ASP A 41 0.02 -19.48 21.79
C ASP A 41 -0.78 -20.22 20.71
N THR A 42 -1.98 -19.74 20.39
CA THR A 42 -2.85 -20.34 19.39
C THR A 42 -2.33 -20.03 17.98
N PRO A 43 -2.17 -21.04 17.11
CA PRO A 43 -1.79 -20.83 15.72
C PRO A 43 -2.92 -20.14 14.94
N LEU A 44 -2.54 -19.29 13.98
CA LEU A 44 -3.48 -18.60 13.10
C LEU A 44 -4.35 -19.57 12.28
N CYS A 45 -3.87 -20.78 12.02
CA CYS A 45 -4.63 -21.75 11.24
C CYS A 45 -5.95 -22.18 11.90
N GLU A 46 -6.11 -22.07 13.22
CA GLU A 46 -7.34 -22.47 13.93
C GLU A 46 -8.57 -21.67 13.49
N THR A 47 -8.38 -20.40 13.15
CA THR A 47 -9.45 -19.48 12.73
C THR A 47 -9.41 -19.16 11.24
N CYS A 48 -8.55 -19.84 10.47
CA CYS A 48 -8.30 -19.52 9.07
C CYS A 48 -9.29 -20.19 8.10
N THR A 49 -9.91 -19.42 7.22
CA THR A 49 -10.84 -19.91 6.18
C THR A 49 -10.19 -20.97 5.29
N TYR A 50 -8.98 -20.71 4.78
CA TYR A 50 -8.27 -21.66 3.91
C TYR A 50 -7.86 -22.94 4.64
N HIS A 51 -7.71 -22.90 5.97
CA HIS A 51 -7.45 -24.11 6.76
C HIS A 51 -8.73 -24.94 6.90
N ALA A 52 -9.87 -24.29 7.16
CA ALA A 52 -11.18 -24.93 7.28
C ALA A 52 -11.63 -25.60 5.97
N ASP A 53 -11.36 -24.97 4.82
CA ASP A 53 -11.69 -25.49 3.49
C ASP A 53 -10.63 -26.45 2.91
N ASP A 54 -9.57 -26.74 3.68
CA ASP A 54 -8.42 -27.58 3.29
C ASP A 54 -7.65 -27.12 2.02
N THR A 55 -7.83 -25.85 1.62
CA THR A 55 -7.19 -25.27 0.43
C THR A 55 -5.85 -24.61 0.73
N CYS A 56 -5.51 -24.40 2.01
CA CYS A 56 -4.28 -23.74 2.41
C CYS A 56 -3.03 -24.57 2.09
N THR A 57 -2.13 -24.00 1.30
CA THR A 57 -0.82 -24.58 0.92
C THR A 57 0.35 -23.96 1.70
N PHE A 58 0.09 -23.21 2.78
CA PHE A 58 1.15 -22.55 3.52
C PHE A 58 2.03 -23.59 4.25
N PRO A 59 3.37 -23.55 4.11
CA PRO A 59 4.24 -24.62 4.60
C PRO A 59 4.18 -24.88 6.12
N GLN A 60 3.88 -23.86 6.91
CA GLN A 60 3.82 -23.98 8.38
C GLN A 60 2.45 -24.46 8.90
N ARG A 61 1.49 -24.78 8.02
CA ARG A 61 0.20 -25.37 8.41
C ARG A 61 0.42 -26.70 9.15
N PRO A 62 -0.32 -26.99 10.25
CA PRO A 62 -1.36 -26.19 10.91
C PRO A 62 -0.86 -25.29 12.05
N TYR A 63 0.45 -25.17 12.25
CA TYR A 63 1.04 -24.53 13.43
C TYR A 63 1.55 -23.10 13.17
N ALA A 64 1.11 -22.48 12.07
CA ALA A 64 1.60 -21.17 11.66
C ALA A 64 1.22 -20.09 12.69
N LYS A 65 2.22 -19.53 13.37
CA LYS A 65 2.05 -18.35 14.25
C LYS A 65 2.18 -17.04 13.49
N GLU A 66 2.77 -17.09 12.30
CA GLU A 66 2.86 -15.98 11.34
C GLU A 66 2.44 -16.47 9.95
N CYS A 67 1.63 -15.69 9.23
CA CYS A 67 1.12 -16.07 7.92
C CYS A 67 0.78 -14.83 7.09
N THR A 68 1.13 -14.87 5.80
CA THR A 68 0.76 -13.82 4.82
C THR A 68 -0.50 -14.17 4.02
N LEU A 69 -0.98 -15.41 4.13
CA LEU A 69 -2.24 -15.89 3.51
C LEU A 69 -3.35 -16.10 4.56
N TYR A 70 -3.22 -15.51 5.74
CA TYR A 70 -4.24 -15.67 6.78
C TYR A 70 -5.49 -14.89 6.38
N GLU A 71 -6.63 -15.55 6.46
CA GLU A 71 -7.94 -14.95 6.29
C GLU A 71 -8.85 -15.50 7.37
N ASP A 72 -9.41 -14.60 8.19
CA ASP A 72 -10.21 -14.97 9.34
C ASP A 72 -11.59 -15.49 8.87
N SER A 73 -12.00 -16.65 9.37
CA SER A 73 -13.30 -17.27 9.09
C SER A 73 -14.48 -16.53 9.73
N SER A 74 -14.22 -15.69 10.73
CA SER A 74 -15.23 -14.90 11.43
C SER A 74 -15.38 -13.47 10.89
N GLU A 75 -14.39 -12.96 10.17
CA GLU A 75 -14.50 -11.66 9.51
C GLU A 75 -15.19 -11.82 8.15
N SER A 76 -16.44 -11.35 8.07
CA SER A 76 -17.10 -11.16 6.79
C SER A 76 -16.27 -10.21 5.94
N THR A 77 -15.82 -10.66 4.76
CA THR A 77 -15.09 -9.91 3.74
C THR A 77 -15.62 -8.48 3.55
N SER A 78 -15.13 -7.53 4.34
CA SER A 78 -15.55 -6.13 4.25
C SER A 78 -14.49 -5.16 4.77
N GLU A 79 -13.21 -5.47 4.61
CA GLU A 79 -12.20 -4.42 4.52
C GLU A 79 -11.47 -4.63 3.20
N PRO A 80 -11.75 -3.80 2.17
CA PRO A 80 -10.92 -3.79 0.99
C PRO A 80 -9.52 -3.47 1.48
N GLU A 81 -8.55 -4.35 1.17
CA GLU A 81 -7.13 -4.05 1.32
C GLU A 81 -6.93 -2.61 0.88
N GLN A 82 -6.51 -1.77 1.81
CA GLN A 82 -6.28 -0.36 1.54
C GLN A 82 -5.09 -0.29 0.57
N ILE A 83 -5.37 -0.43 -0.73
CA ILE A 83 -4.48 -0.11 -1.82
C ILE A 83 -4.03 1.30 -1.48
N TYR A 84 -2.77 1.42 -1.07
CA TYR A 84 -2.16 2.67 -0.68
C TYR A 84 -2.23 3.60 -1.89
N ASN A 85 -3.31 4.35 -2.00
CA ASN A 85 -3.45 5.43 -2.93
C ASN A 85 -2.93 6.64 -2.14
N PRO A 86 -1.65 7.04 -2.32
CA PRO A 86 -1.23 8.29 -1.73
C PRO A 86 -2.21 9.35 -2.23
N GLN A 87 -2.89 10.06 -1.32
CA GLN A 87 -3.68 11.23 -1.68
C GLN A 87 -2.69 12.25 -2.26
N ARG A 88 -2.42 12.14 -3.57
CA ARG A 88 -1.53 13.04 -4.28
C ARG A 88 -2.24 14.38 -4.33
N GLY A 89 -1.61 15.40 -3.78
CA GLY A 89 -2.13 16.75 -3.91
C GLY A 89 -2.32 17.09 -5.40
N LEU A 90 -3.28 17.96 -5.72
CA LEU A 90 -3.48 18.44 -7.09
C LEU A 90 -2.16 18.95 -7.70
N LEU A 91 -1.34 19.62 -6.89
CA LEU A 91 -0.03 20.12 -7.28
C LEU A 91 0.96 19.01 -7.67
N GLU A 92 1.00 17.91 -6.92
CA GLU A 92 1.90 16.77 -7.18
C GLU A 92 1.47 16.00 -8.43
N SER A 93 0.15 15.87 -8.63
CA SER A 93 -0.42 15.24 -9.82
C SER A 93 -0.13 16.05 -11.09
N VAL A 94 -0.25 17.38 -11.02
CA VAL A 94 0.11 18.29 -12.13
C VAL A 94 1.61 18.22 -12.42
N ARG A 95 2.46 18.21 -11.38
CA ARG A 95 3.91 18.11 -11.55
C ARG A 95 4.33 16.81 -12.25
N LEU A 96 3.77 15.68 -11.84
CA LEU A 96 4.05 14.38 -12.47
C LEU A 96 3.56 14.33 -13.92
N TRP A 97 2.38 14.91 -14.18
CA TRP A 97 1.80 14.95 -15.52
C TRP A 97 2.63 15.79 -16.49
N CYS A 98 3.13 16.95 -16.04
CA CYS A 98 4.05 17.77 -16.81
C CYS A 98 5.38 17.05 -17.12
N GLN A 99 5.91 16.28 -16.18
CA GLN A 99 7.12 15.47 -16.42
C GLN A 99 6.87 14.32 -17.41
N ARG A 100 5.66 13.75 -17.40
CA ARG A 100 5.31 12.63 -18.28
C ARG A 100 5.07 13.06 -19.72
N ASN A 101 4.57 14.28 -19.96
CA ASN A 101 4.10 14.74 -21.27
C ASN A 101 4.82 16.00 -21.79
N PRO A 102 6.17 15.99 -21.96
CA PRO A 102 6.91 17.16 -22.41
C PRO A 102 6.54 17.61 -23.84
N ALA A 103 6.21 16.66 -24.72
CA ALA A 103 5.80 16.97 -26.10
C ALA A 103 4.50 17.78 -26.17
N LEU A 104 3.52 17.45 -25.32
CA LEU A 104 2.25 18.16 -25.26
C LEU A 104 2.42 19.60 -24.74
N LEU A 105 3.31 19.79 -23.76
CA LEU A 105 3.69 21.12 -23.28
C LEU A 105 4.34 21.95 -24.40
N GLY A 106 5.25 21.35 -25.17
CA GLY A 106 5.86 22.01 -26.33
C GLY A 106 4.81 22.43 -27.37
N LEU A 107 3.86 21.56 -27.68
CA LEU A 107 2.76 21.86 -28.60
C LEU A 107 1.88 23.03 -28.09
N LEU A 108 1.54 23.04 -26.80
CA LEU A 108 0.78 24.13 -26.19
C LEU A 108 1.51 25.47 -26.29
N VAL A 109 2.82 25.48 -26.06
CA VAL A 109 3.66 26.69 -26.19
C VAL A 109 3.67 27.18 -27.64
N LEU A 110 3.81 26.29 -28.62
CA LEU A 110 3.79 26.65 -30.04
C LEU A 110 2.44 27.25 -30.47
N ILE A 111 1.34 26.65 -30.01
CA ILE A 111 -0.01 27.16 -30.26
C ILE A 111 -0.14 28.56 -29.66
N ALA A 112 0.24 28.75 -28.39
CA ALA A 112 0.17 30.05 -27.73
C ALA A 112 1.01 31.12 -28.46
N ALA A 113 2.22 30.76 -28.89
CA ALA A 113 3.07 31.66 -29.68
C ALA A 113 2.41 32.02 -31.03
N SER A 114 1.83 31.06 -31.72
CA SER A 114 1.11 31.28 -32.98
C SER A 114 -0.08 32.22 -32.80
N PHE A 115 -0.88 32.03 -31.74
CA PHE A 115 -1.99 32.92 -31.40
C PHE A 115 -1.53 34.34 -31.07
N LEU A 116 -0.46 34.49 -30.28
CA LEU A 116 0.09 35.81 -29.96
C LEU A 116 0.58 36.54 -31.21
N LEU A 117 1.30 35.84 -32.10
CA LEU A 117 1.76 36.41 -33.36
C LEU A 117 0.58 36.82 -34.25
N ALA A 118 -0.47 35.99 -34.34
CA ALA A 118 -1.67 36.33 -35.10
C ALA A 118 -2.38 37.57 -34.54
N LEU A 119 -2.52 37.67 -33.22
CA LEU A 119 -3.11 38.84 -32.56
C LEU A 119 -2.28 40.11 -32.78
N MET A 120 -0.95 39.99 -32.78
CA MET A 120 -0.05 41.12 -33.07
C MET A 120 -0.08 41.53 -34.55
N ALA A 121 -0.25 40.57 -35.47
CA ALA A 121 -0.31 40.84 -36.91
C ALA A 121 -1.70 41.33 -37.39
N THR A 122 -2.74 41.14 -36.58
CA THR A 122 -4.12 41.59 -36.87
C THR A 122 -4.40 42.98 -36.28
N ARG A 123 -3.44 43.57 -35.55
CA ARG A 123 -3.44 45.00 -35.19
C ARG A 123 -2.70 45.82 -36.23
#